data_AF-A0A699WC75-F1
#
_entry.id   AF-A0A699WC75-F1
#
_cell.length_a   1.000
_cell.length_b   1.000
_cell.length_c   1.000
_cell.angle_alpha   90.00
_cell.angle_beta   90.00
_cell.angle_gamma   90.00
#
_symmetry.space_group_name_H-M   'P 1'
#
loop_
_entity.id
_entity.type
_entity.pdbx_description
1 polymer ?
#
loop_
_entity_poly.entity_id
_entity_poly.type
_entity_poly.pdbx_seq_one_letter_code
_entity_poly.pdbx_strand_id
1 'polypeptide(L)'
;MQKIIKELVKEQVKVQVSKILPKIEQTVNEQLEAEFLTRPSNSSNTSYTVAADLSEMELKKILIEKMEGNKSIHRSNEQRNLYKALVEAYESNKIILDIYGDTVTLKRHRDDDADKDEEPSVGPDRGSKRRGEG
;
A
#
# COMPACT_ATOMS: atom_id res chain seq x y z
N MET A 1 -54.31 14.23 -1.62
CA MET A 1 -53.35 14.66 -0.58
C MET A 1 -52.19 13.68 -0.38
N GLN A 2 -52.31 12.59 0.40
CA GLN A 2 -51.14 11.82 0.89
C GLN A 2 -50.07 11.43 -0.16
N LYS A 3 -50.44 11.01 -1.39
CA LYS A 3 -49.46 10.72 -2.47
C LYS A 3 -48.57 11.93 -2.81
N ILE A 4 -49.16 13.12 -2.94
CA ILE A 4 -48.48 14.37 -3.30
C ILE A 4 -47.44 14.75 -2.22
N ILE A 5 -47.79 14.55 -0.94
CA ILE A 5 -46.89 14.81 0.20
C ILE A 5 -45.71 13.83 0.16
N LYS A 6 -45.94 12.54 -0.15
CA LYS A 6 -44.86 11.56 -0.31
C LYS A 6 -43.91 11.89 -1.47
N GLU A 7 -44.40 12.40 -2.59
CA GLU A 7 -43.55 12.82 -3.70
C GLU A 7 -42.73 14.08 -3.39
N LEU A 8 -43.36 15.10 -2.78
CA LEU A 8 -42.65 16.31 -2.32
C LEU A 8 -41.52 15.97 -1.35
N VAL A 9 -41.78 15.13 -0.34
CA VAL A 9 -40.75 14.68 0.62
C VAL A 9 -39.65 13.88 -0.09
N LYS A 10 -40.00 12.99 -1.04
CA LYS A 10 -39.02 12.18 -1.79
C LYS A 10 -38.06 13.05 -2.60
N GLU A 11 -38.57 14.01 -3.37
CA GLU A 11 -37.71 14.91 -4.17
C GLU A 11 -36.95 15.91 -3.28
N GLN A 12 -37.54 16.38 -2.16
CA GLN A 12 -36.82 17.22 -1.19
C GLN A 12 -35.63 16.47 -0.55
N VAL A 13 -35.81 15.22 -0.13
CA VAL A 13 -34.73 14.38 0.41
C VAL A 13 -33.64 14.15 -0.64
N LYS A 14 -34.02 13.80 -1.87
CA LYS A 14 -33.10 13.60 -2.99
C LYS A 14 -32.25 14.86 -3.27
N VAL A 15 -32.87 16.04 -3.31
CA VAL A 15 -32.17 17.33 -3.48
C VAL A 15 -31.25 17.65 -2.30
N GLN A 16 -31.57 17.25 -1.07
CA GLN A 16 -30.66 17.39 0.07
C GLN A 16 -29.49 16.41 -0.02
N VAL A 17 -29.72 15.13 -0.34
CA VAL A 17 -28.66 14.12 -0.50
C VAL A 17 -27.66 14.57 -1.58
N SER A 18 -28.11 15.05 -2.74
CA SER A 18 -27.24 15.59 -3.79
C SER A 18 -26.43 16.83 -3.39
N LYS A 19 -26.77 17.51 -2.29
CA LYS A 19 -26.03 18.66 -1.74
C LYS A 19 -25.12 18.30 -0.55
N ILE A 20 -25.35 17.14 0.08
CA ILE A 20 -24.61 16.64 1.24
C ILE A 20 -23.49 15.70 0.78
N LEU A 21 -23.76 14.82 -0.18
CA LEU A 21 -22.81 13.80 -0.65
C LEU A 21 -21.47 14.41 -1.13
N PRO A 22 -21.44 15.46 -1.99
CA PRO A 22 -20.18 16.08 -2.42
C PRO A 22 -19.40 16.75 -1.28
N LYS A 23 -20.09 17.20 -0.22
CA LYS A 23 -19.44 17.81 0.95
C LYS A 23 -18.77 16.75 1.83
N ILE A 24 -19.41 15.59 2.01
CA ILE A 24 -18.81 14.47 2.74
C ILE A 24 -17.59 13.96 1.96
N GLU A 25 -17.72 13.80 0.64
CA GLU A 25 -16.62 13.42 -0.27
C GLU A 25 -15.43 14.39 -0.16
N GLN A 26 -15.67 15.70 -0.27
CA GLN A 26 -14.65 16.72 -0.08
C GLN A 26 -14.01 16.69 1.32
N THR A 27 -14.81 16.67 2.40
CA THR A 27 -14.28 16.69 3.78
C THR A 27 -13.49 15.42 4.11
N VAL A 28 -13.86 14.25 3.59
CA VAL A 28 -13.08 13.01 3.76
C VAL A 28 -11.75 13.10 3.00
N ASN A 29 -11.75 13.64 1.78
CA ASN A 29 -10.51 13.81 1.00
C ASN A 29 -9.56 14.83 1.65
N GLU A 30 -10.08 15.98 2.11
CA GLU A 30 -9.32 16.99 2.86
C GLU A 30 -8.74 16.43 4.17
N GLN A 31 -9.50 15.58 4.89
CA GLN A 31 -9.00 14.92 6.11
C GLN A 31 -7.92 13.88 5.81
N LEU A 32 -8.06 13.10 4.74
CA LEU A 32 -7.08 12.09 4.33
C LEU A 32 -5.75 12.72 3.89
N GLU A 33 -5.81 13.78 3.07
CA GLU A 33 -4.63 14.58 2.71
C GLU A 33 -3.98 15.21 3.93
N ALA A 34 -4.78 15.79 4.85
CA ALA A 34 -4.25 16.35 6.09
C ALA A 34 -3.60 15.29 7.00
N GLU A 35 -4.14 14.08 7.11
CA GLU A 35 -3.56 13.02 7.94
C GLU A 35 -2.23 12.49 7.36
N PHE A 36 -2.16 12.25 6.05
CA PHE A 36 -0.91 11.86 5.37
C PHE A 36 0.16 12.97 5.44
N LEU A 37 -0.23 14.25 5.36
CA LEU A 37 0.66 15.40 5.54
C LEU A 37 1.05 15.70 7.00
N THR A 38 0.28 15.26 7.99
CA THR A 38 0.56 15.49 9.43
C THR A 38 1.13 14.26 10.16
N ARG A 39 1.19 13.10 9.50
CA ARG A 39 1.89 11.89 9.98
C ARG A 39 3.37 11.69 9.49
N PRO A 40 4.15 12.68 8.99
CA PRO A 40 5.57 12.45 8.75
C PRO A 40 6.35 12.50 10.07
N SER A 41 6.74 11.34 10.58
CA SER A 41 7.75 11.22 11.65
C SER A 41 8.63 9.98 11.46
N ASN A 42 9.62 10.17 10.58
CA ASN A 42 10.97 9.63 10.74
C ASN A 42 11.17 8.10 10.64
N SER A 43 10.71 7.46 9.56
CA SER A 43 11.53 6.42 8.91
C SER A 43 11.13 6.18 7.44
N SER A 44 12.01 6.56 6.51
CA SER A 44 12.02 6.21 5.08
C SER A 44 10.74 6.52 4.26
N ASN A 45 10.88 7.26 3.16
CA ASN A 45 9.77 7.46 2.20
C ASN A 45 9.14 6.14 1.73
N THR A 46 9.95 5.08 1.65
CA THR A 46 9.58 3.69 1.38
C THR A 46 8.48 3.13 2.31
N SER A 47 8.38 3.61 3.56
CA SER A 47 7.36 3.11 4.50
C SER A 47 5.98 3.72 4.25
N TYR A 48 5.91 5.02 3.89
CA TYR A 48 4.67 5.70 3.50
C TYR A 48 4.16 5.21 2.14
N THR A 49 5.06 4.89 1.18
CA THR A 49 4.63 4.23 -0.07
C THR A 49 4.10 2.82 0.19
N VAL A 50 4.84 1.96 0.91
CA VAL A 50 4.37 0.59 1.22
C VAL A 50 3.06 0.58 2.03
N ALA A 51 2.86 1.56 2.93
CA ALA A 51 1.59 1.73 3.64
C ALA A 51 0.44 2.15 2.71
N ALA A 52 0.70 3.02 1.73
CA ALA A 52 -0.28 3.38 0.71
C ALA A 52 -0.63 2.18 -0.18
N ASP A 53 0.38 1.46 -0.69
CA ASP A 53 0.22 0.26 -1.53
C ASP A 53 -0.62 -0.83 -0.83
N LEU A 54 -0.38 -1.05 0.46
CA LEU A 54 -1.17 -1.95 1.31
C LEU A 54 -2.64 -1.48 1.43
N SER A 55 -2.87 -0.20 1.71
CA SER A 55 -4.23 0.34 1.85
C SER A 55 -5.03 0.27 0.53
N GLU A 56 -4.36 0.45 -0.62
CA GLU A 56 -4.97 0.32 -1.94
C GLU A 56 -5.37 -1.15 -2.21
N MET A 57 -4.56 -2.12 -1.77
CA MET A 57 -4.91 -3.55 -1.86
C MET A 57 -6.11 -3.92 -0.99
N GLU A 58 -6.22 -3.40 0.23
CA GLU A 58 -7.38 -3.66 1.09
C GLU A 58 -8.67 -3.08 0.48
N LEU A 59 -8.62 -1.84 -0.05
CA LEU A 59 -9.76 -1.22 -0.72
C LEU A 59 -10.18 -1.98 -1.99
N LYS A 60 -9.23 -2.43 -2.83
CA LYS A 60 -9.51 -3.29 -4.00
C LYS A 60 -10.18 -4.60 -3.59
N LYS A 61 -9.68 -5.27 -2.54
CA LYS A 61 -10.25 -6.52 -2.01
C LYS A 61 -11.70 -6.32 -1.53
N ILE A 62 -11.94 -5.27 -0.74
CA ILE A 62 -13.29 -4.92 -0.26
C ILE A 62 -14.22 -4.63 -1.44
N LEU A 63 -13.76 -3.92 -2.47
CA LEU A 63 -14.56 -3.63 -3.66
C LEU A 63 -14.93 -4.92 -4.43
N ILE A 64 -13.99 -5.85 -4.61
CA ILE A 64 -14.23 -7.16 -5.24
C ILE A 64 -15.28 -7.95 -4.45
N GLU A 65 -15.12 -8.08 -3.12
CA GLU A 65 -16.06 -8.78 -2.24
C GLU A 65 -17.46 -8.14 -2.24
N LYS A 66 -17.54 -6.80 -2.26
CA LYS A 66 -18.80 -6.06 -2.41
C LYS A 66 -19.43 -6.25 -3.79
N MET A 67 -18.64 -6.40 -4.86
CA MET A 67 -19.17 -6.72 -6.19
C MET A 67 -19.68 -8.16 -6.24
N GLU A 68 -18.94 -9.13 -5.69
CA GLU A 68 -19.31 -10.55 -5.66
C GLU A 68 -20.60 -10.81 -4.85
N GLY A 69 -20.74 -10.17 -3.68
CA GLY A 69 -21.96 -10.26 -2.87
C GLY A 69 -23.19 -9.57 -3.49
N ASN A 70 -23.00 -8.67 -4.46
CA ASN A 70 -24.09 -7.97 -5.14
C ASN A 70 -24.61 -8.78 -6.33
N LYS A 71 -25.87 -9.23 -6.23
CA LYS A 71 -26.56 -10.08 -7.24
C LYS A 71 -26.74 -9.44 -8.64
N SER A 72 -26.12 -8.28 -8.92
CA SER A 72 -26.19 -7.53 -10.18
C SER A 72 -25.01 -7.72 -11.14
N ILE A 73 -23.98 -8.52 -10.80
CA ILE A 73 -22.80 -8.81 -11.67
C ILE A 73 -23.20 -9.25 -13.10
N HIS A 74 -24.40 -9.80 -13.26
CA HIS A 74 -24.94 -10.25 -14.53
C HIS A 74 -25.57 -9.13 -15.41
N ARG A 75 -25.59 -7.86 -14.97
CA ARG A 75 -26.50 -6.84 -15.52
C ARG A 75 -25.90 -5.81 -16.48
N SER A 76 -24.58 -5.60 -16.50
CA SER A 76 -23.91 -4.76 -17.52
C SER A 76 -22.54 -5.33 -17.91
N ASN A 77 -22.11 -5.05 -19.14
CA ASN A 77 -20.84 -5.56 -19.65
C ASN A 77 -19.65 -4.81 -19.03
N GLU A 78 -19.83 -3.51 -18.78
CA GLU A 78 -18.89 -2.65 -18.06
C GLU A 78 -18.62 -3.16 -16.64
N GLN A 79 -19.66 -3.60 -15.91
CA GLN A 79 -19.49 -4.16 -14.56
C GLN A 79 -18.68 -5.47 -14.57
N ARG A 80 -18.86 -6.33 -15.58
CA ARG A 80 -18.01 -7.53 -15.76
C ARG A 80 -16.58 -7.17 -16.10
N ASN A 81 -16.36 -6.20 -16.99
CA ASN A 81 -15.03 -5.76 -17.38
C ASN A 81 -14.29 -5.09 -16.22
N LEU A 82 -14.97 -4.26 -15.42
CA LEU A 82 -14.44 -3.66 -14.19
C LEU A 82 -14.09 -4.73 -13.14
N TYR A 83 -14.98 -5.70 -12.90
CA TYR A 83 -14.71 -6.81 -11.98
C TYR A 83 -13.47 -7.60 -12.42
N LYS A 84 -13.39 -7.95 -13.72
CA LYS A 84 -12.26 -8.67 -14.28
C LYS A 84 -10.95 -7.88 -14.11
N ALA A 85 -10.94 -6.59 -14.46
CA ALA A 85 -9.76 -5.73 -14.34
C ALA A 85 -9.32 -5.54 -12.88
N LEU A 86 -10.26 -5.44 -11.94
CA LEU A 86 -9.97 -5.38 -10.50
C LEU A 86 -9.30 -6.66 -9.99
N VAL A 87 -9.78 -7.83 -10.42
CA VAL A 87 -9.18 -9.13 -10.06
C VAL A 87 -7.78 -9.27 -10.69
N GLU A 88 -7.61 -8.99 -11.99
CA GLU A 88 -6.31 -9.06 -12.66
C GLU A 88 -5.28 -8.09 -12.05
N ALA A 89 -5.70 -6.88 -11.65
CA ALA A 89 -4.85 -5.92 -10.95
C ALA A 89 -4.51 -6.36 -9.51
N TYR A 90 -5.45 -6.96 -8.77
CA TYR A 90 -5.21 -7.46 -7.42
C TYR A 90 -4.23 -8.64 -7.41
N GLU A 91 -4.39 -9.59 -8.34
CA GLU A 91 -3.46 -10.72 -8.50
C GLU A 91 -2.04 -10.22 -8.90
N SER A 92 -1.96 -9.21 -9.77
CA SER A 92 -0.69 -8.58 -10.17
C SER A 92 0.00 -7.86 -9.00
N ASN A 93 -0.73 -7.04 -8.23
CA ASN A 93 -0.17 -6.35 -7.05
C ASN A 93 0.33 -7.34 -6.00
N LYS A 94 -0.38 -8.47 -5.80
CA LYS A 94 0.02 -9.54 -4.89
C LYS A 94 1.35 -10.18 -5.30
N ILE A 95 1.58 -10.44 -6.60
CA ILE A 95 2.86 -10.96 -7.11
C ILE A 95 4.00 -9.95 -6.89
N ILE A 96 3.75 -8.65 -7.10
CA ILE A 96 4.74 -7.59 -6.85
C ILE A 96 5.13 -7.53 -5.36
N LEU A 97 4.15 -7.68 -4.45
CA LEU A 97 4.40 -7.69 -3.01
C LEU A 97 5.19 -8.93 -2.55
N ASP A 98 4.89 -10.10 -3.14
CA ASP A 98 5.61 -11.37 -2.90
C ASP A 98 7.09 -11.24 -3.29
N ILE A 99 7.35 -10.73 -4.51
CA ILE A 99 8.70 -10.42 -5.01
C ILE A 99 9.42 -9.38 -4.12
N TYR A 100 8.71 -8.39 -3.57
CA TYR A 100 9.31 -7.42 -2.66
C TYR A 100 9.70 -8.06 -1.32
N GLY A 101 8.88 -8.97 -0.79
CA GLY A 101 9.19 -9.79 0.39
C GLY A 101 10.46 -10.62 0.19
N ASP A 102 10.53 -11.37 -0.92
CA ASP A 102 11.71 -12.16 -1.29
C ASP A 102 12.95 -11.29 -1.55
N THR A 103 12.78 -10.09 -2.12
CA THR A 103 13.91 -9.15 -2.32
C THR A 103 14.47 -8.63 -0.99
N VAL A 104 13.63 -8.51 0.04
CA VAL A 104 14.04 -8.08 1.39
C VAL A 104 14.69 -9.21 2.18
N THR A 105 14.25 -10.46 2.04
CA THR A 105 14.92 -11.62 2.66
C THR A 105 16.24 -11.95 1.97
N LEU A 106 16.27 -11.97 0.63
CA LEU A 106 17.47 -12.29 -0.17
C LEU A 106 18.58 -11.25 -0.04
N LYS A 107 18.26 -9.99 0.33
CA LYS A 107 19.27 -9.00 0.72
C LYS A 107 19.92 -9.29 2.06
N ARG A 108 19.15 -9.69 3.09
CA ARG A 108 19.68 -9.95 4.44
C ARG A 108 20.74 -11.05 4.45
N HIS A 109 20.54 -12.11 3.66
CA HIS A 109 21.52 -13.20 3.58
C HIS A 109 22.91 -12.75 3.11
N ARG A 110 23.00 -11.71 2.26
CA ARG A 110 24.29 -11.20 1.75
C ARG A 110 25.08 -10.35 2.74
N ASP A 111 24.43 -9.82 3.77
CA ASP A 111 25.10 -9.08 4.83
C ASP A 111 25.59 -10.03 5.96
N ASP A 112 24.94 -11.20 6.12
CA ASP A 112 25.35 -12.27 7.05
C ASP A 112 26.45 -13.19 6.47
N ASP A 113 26.50 -13.42 5.15
CA ASP A 113 27.56 -14.17 4.45
C ASP A 113 28.92 -13.40 4.37
N ALA A 114 29.11 -12.35 5.19
CA ALA A 114 30.30 -11.49 5.24
C ALA A 114 31.24 -11.82 6.44
N ASP A 115 31.04 -12.95 7.11
CA ASP A 115 31.88 -13.48 8.19
C ASP A 115 32.01 -15.01 8.01
N LYS A 116 33.17 -15.58 8.37
CA LYS A 116 33.63 -16.97 8.09
C LYS A 116 34.00 -17.28 6.64
N ASP A 117 35.16 -16.80 6.18
CA ASP A 117 36.22 -17.61 5.51
C ASP A 117 37.37 -16.74 4.92
N GLU A 118 38.09 -16.01 5.76
CA GLU A 118 39.47 -15.59 5.46
C GLU A 118 40.38 -15.83 6.67
N GLU A 119 41.65 -16.18 6.42
CA GLU A 119 42.50 -16.95 7.34
C GLU A 119 42.94 -16.21 8.62
N PRO A 120 43.30 -16.95 9.70
CA PRO A 120 44.00 -16.38 10.84
C PRO A 120 45.37 -15.84 10.42
N SER A 121 45.44 -14.52 10.18
CA SER A 121 46.66 -13.83 9.74
C SER A 121 47.75 -13.88 10.81
N VAL A 122 48.60 -14.92 10.74
CA VAL A 122 49.78 -15.07 11.58
C VAL A 122 50.75 -13.95 11.25
N GLY A 123 50.80 -12.93 12.12
CA GLY A 123 51.62 -11.75 11.92
C GLY A 123 53.10 -12.11 11.67
N PRO A 124 53.70 -11.63 10.56
CA PRO A 124 55.08 -11.97 10.23
C PRO A 124 56.06 -11.17 11.11
N ASP A 125 56.35 -11.66 12.32
CA ASP A 125 57.51 -11.19 13.08
C ASP A 125 58.79 -11.60 12.35
N ARG A 126 59.28 -10.66 11.54
CA ARG A 126 60.62 -10.69 10.94
C ARG A 126 61.34 -9.37 11.18
N GLY A 127 61.39 -9.00 12.46
CA GLY A 127 62.40 -8.13 13.10
C GLY A 127 63.17 -7.17 12.19
N SER A 128 62.63 -5.95 12.01
CA SER A 128 63.36 -4.83 11.41
C SER A 128 64.51 -4.39 12.32
N LYS A 129 65.69 -4.98 12.07
CA LYS A 129 66.86 -4.94 12.96
C LYS A 129 67.57 -3.58 12.89
N ARG A 130 67.02 -2.56 13.56
CA ARG A 130 67.74 -1.32 13.84
C ARG A 130 68.88 -1.59 14.83
N ARG A 131 70.13 -1.38 14.41
CA ARG A 131 71.23 -1.06 15.32
C ARG A 131 71.61 0.40 15.10
N GLY A 132 71.40 1.23 16.13
CA GLY A 132 72.03 2.54 16.22
C GLY A 132 73.48 2.42 16.67
N GLU A 133 74.12 3.58 16.83
CA GLU A 133 75.55 3.72 17.12
C GLU A 133 75.94 3.34 18.56
N GLY A 134 77.24 3.11 18.75
CA GLY A 134 77.88 2.70 20.00
C GLY A 134 79.30 2.23 19.77
#